data_AF-E3RTS9-F1
#
_entry.id   AF-E3RTS9-F1
#
_cell.length_a   1.000
_cell.length_b   1.000
_cell.length_c   1.000
_cell.angle_alpha   90.00
_cell.angle_beta   90.00
_cell.angle_gamma   90.00
#
_symmetry.space_group_name_H-M   'P 1'
#
loop_
_entity.id
_entity.type
_entity.pdbx_description
1 polymer ?
#
loop_
_entity_poly.entity_id
_entity_poly.type
_entity_poly.pdbx_seq_one_letter_code
_entity_poly.pdbx_strand_id
1 'polypeptide(L)'
;MFIDTATANSRSSRPQVIISPSPYNDGVEPEMDAFVGQASDVPPPTYLEATTPGLYTSRLSGEEGARLLSFDGREAGDATYKEEQYARRTLRSQCCMKRNWIKSLGLLLGIMMLSAMLALMLAAVVVRNDKHSKVTTVPQSAQSAQDEASHPQGFIDDDSDKPDLIAIPWPSPSATSKAPKQVFPIRWPAKCGKQYNVKTEMYDFTNSKELNIQEAVHQLDGPYKRVAGWIHVARAPDEQTPGTIQVKLSYAVSKTIDVNSVKYSQTPSGLVIGDPTFPDGFDGVRPGTACLGMSVVVFMAPGASLENLKVSSLHMGMQVHSGANFNVTDTTSISLTTGTLDAIKFSSRQTNLQTISGSISGKYALMDLLSVTTKSGSVNIDIEPQAAAPGSTNPAVFMVDSLSGSIRTDFKRKHIPERDYQTYINTTVGSVDGTFIHGSKTEINSVAGLVTADILPFKSGDYKSEIYTHTRSGKTALTLRTPYKARRIPMNGLTSTHKSTSGEIVVTYPQEWTGMIDGTSMNGELHLQGKDLELLKENDTPGKNHVEAKKGNGASSLTFDTVSGGCEINIGKLK
;
A
#
# COMPACT_ATOMS: atom_id res chain seq x y z
N MET A 1 5.01 7.04 28.47
CA MET A 1 6.35 7.58 28.14
C MET A 1 6.10 8.88 27.41
N PHE A 2 6.33 10.02 28.07
CA PHE A 2 6.17 11.34 27.45
C PHE A 2 7.52 11.80 26.92
N ILE A 3 7.53 12.37 25.71
CA ILE A 3 8.72 12.93 25.08
C ILE A 3 8.70 14.43 25.38
N ASP A 4 9.72 14.91 26.08
CA ASP A 4 9.96 16.33 26.27
C ASP A 4 10.41 16.95 24.94
N THR A 5 9.59 17.86 24.41
CA THR A 5 9.83 18.53 23.13
C THR A 5 10.73 19.77 23.27
N ALA A 6 10.98 20.26 24.49
CA ALA A 6 11.86 21.40 24.72
C ALA A 6 13.34 21.03 24.51
N THR A 7 13.76 19.84 24.92
CA THR A 7 15.15 19.37 24.76
C THR A 7 15.52 18.99 23.33
N ALA A 8 14.55 18.74 22.45
CA ALA A 8 14.80 18.44 21.04
C ALA A 8 15.17 19.68 20.21
N ASN A 9 14.62 20.85 20.55
CA ASN A 9 14.78 22.08 19.75
C ASN A 9 16.06 22.86 20.06
N SER A 10 16.78 22.56 21.15
CA SER A 10 17.97 23.30 21.58
C SER A 10 19.30 22.86 20.92
N ARG A 11 19.28 21.87 20.02
CA ARG A 11 20.48 21.30 19.37
C ARG A 11 20.76 21.77 17.95
N SER A 12 20.08 22.80 17.46
CA SER A 12 20.23 23.35 16.10
C SER A 12 21.12 24.60 16.01
N SER A 13 22.29 24.57 16.66
CA SER A 13 23.31 25.61 16.50
C SER A 13 23.95 25.56 15.11
N ARG A 14 23.44 26.38 14.18
CA ARG A 14 24.06 26.64 12.87
C ARG A 14 25.46 27.25 13.07
N PRO A 15 26.51 26.81 12.34
CA PRO A 15 27.75 27.58 12.26
C PRO A 15 27.49 28.86 11.46
N GLN A 16 27.87 30.01 12.01
CA GLN A 16 27.90 31.27 11.26
C GLN A 16 29.17 31.29 10.39
N VAL A 17 29.00 31.37 9.07
CA VAL A 17 30.10 31.68 8.15
C VAL A 17 30.29 33.19 8.15
N ILE A 18 31.38 33.65 8.74
CA ILE A 18 31.80 35.05 8.68
C ILE A 18 32.47 35.25 7.31
N ILE A 19 31.82 35.98 6.42
CA ILE A 19 32.38 36.40 5.13
C ILE A 19 33.12 37.72 5.35
N SER A 20 34.45 37.67 5.35
CA SER A 20 35.29 38.87 5.27
C SER A 20 35.39 39.33 3.81
N PRO A 21 35.16 40.61 3.49
CA PRO A 21 35.27 41.10 2.12
C PRO A 21 36.74 41.30 1.71
N SER A 22 37.20 40.53 0.72
CA SER A 22 38.45 40.81 0.00
C SER A 22 38.18 41.79 -1.15
N PRO A 23 39.07 42.77 -1.42
CA PRO A 23 38.81 43.80 -2.42
C PRO A 23 38.84 43.25 -3.86
N TYR A 24 37.97 43.83 -4.66
CA TYR A 24 37.85 43.65 -6.11
C TYR A 24 39.14 44.12 -6.81
N ASN A 25 39.64 43.36 -7.78
CA ASN A 25 40.76 43.77 -8.64
C ASN A 25 40.47 43.29 -10.07
N ASP A 26 40.15 44.21 -10.96
CA ASP A 26 39.84 43.92 -12.36
C ASP A 26 41.11 43.61 -13.17
N GLY A 27 40.94 42.71 -14.15
CA GLY A 27 41.86 42.57 -15.28
C GLY A 27 43.03 41.61 -15.07
N VAL A 28 42.98 40.49 -15.83
CA VAL A 28 44.04 39.94 -16.70
C VAL A 28 43.59 38.52 -17.09
N GLU A 29 43.43 38.28 -18.39
CA GLU A 29 43.33 36.93 -18.94
C GLU A 29 44.68 36.20 -18.78
N PRO A 30 44.71 34.95 -18.32
CA PRO A 30 45.85 34.07 -18.56
C PRO A 30 45.61 33.26 -19.85
N GLU A 31 46.56 33.38 -20.79
CA GLU A 31 46.62 32.63 -22.04
C GLU A 31 46.71 31.11 -21.81
N MET A 32 46.40 30.33 -22.86
CA MET A 32 46.53 28.87 -22.82
C MET A 32 47.99 28.43 -22.92
N ASP A 33 48.62 28.13 -21.79
CA ASP A 33 49.91 27.43 -21.77
C ASP A 33 49.74 25.92 -22.04
N ALA A 34 50.25 25.48 -23.18
CA ALA A 34 50.22 24.08 -23.59
C ALA A 34 51.29 23.27 -22.84
N PHE A 35 50.91 22.58 -21.77
CA PHE A 35 51.84 21.72 -21.03
C PHE A 35 52.10 20.40 -21.78
N VAL A 36 53.21 20.38 -22.53
CA VAL A 36 53.69 19.21 -23.26
C VAL A 36 54.28 18.17 -22.31
N GLY A 37 53.79 16.92 -22.39
CA GLY A 37 54.58 15.76 -21.97
C GLY A 37 54.04 14.91 -20.82
N GLN A 38 52.86 14.31 -20.98
CA GLN A 38 52.58 13.02 -20.32
C GLN A 38 51.70 12.12 -21.20
N ALA A 39 51.98 10.82 -21.19
CA ALA A 39 51.52 9.88 -22.22
C ALA A 39 49.98 9.75 -22.26
N SER A 40 49.42 10.08 -23.42
CA SER A 40 48.01 9.92 -23.77
C SER A 40 47.68 8.48 -24.15
N ASP A 41 47.48 7.61 -23.16
CA ASP A 41 46.99 6.23 -23.33
C ASP A 41 45.88 5.87 -22.31
N VAL A 42 45.08 6.87 -21.93
CA VAL A 42 43.80 6.66 -21.24
C VAL A 42 42.73 7.38 -22.07
N PRO A 43 41.76 6.68 -22.68
CA PRO A 43 40.67 7.36 -23.38
C PRO A 43 39.88 8.22 -22.36
N PRO A 44 39.38 9.40 -22.76
CA PRO A 44 38.56 10.22 -21.88
C PRO A 44 37.36 9.37 -21.40
N PRO A 45 36.95 9.49 -20.13
CA PRO A 45 35.89 8.64 -19.58
C PRO A 45 34.60 8.83 -20.40
N THR A 46 34.22 7.79 -21.15
CA THR A 46 33.02 7.76 -21.99
C THR A 46 31.79 7.92 -21.11
N TYR A 47 31.21 9.10 -21.19
CA TYR A 47 29.99 9.50 -20.51
C TYR A 47 29.03 9.99 -21.57
N LEU A 48 27.81 9.46 -21.54
CA LEU A 48 26.73 9.92 -22.40
C LEU A 48 25.71 10.69 -21.57
N GLU A 49 25.20 11.76 -22.15
CA GLU A 49 24.00 12.47 -21.74
C GLU A 49 23.29 12.89 -23.03
N ALA A 50 22.12 12.30 -23.29
CA ALA A 50 21.30 12.54 -24.47
C ALA A 50 19.91 12.98 -24.01
N THR A 51 19.38 14.05 -24.59
CA THR A 51 18.09 14.64 -24.17
C THR A 51 17.27 15.09 -25.37
N THR A 52 16.21 14.36 -25.69
CA THR A 52 15.30 14.71 -26.79
C THR A 52 14.29 15.76 -26.32
N PRO A 53 14.13 16.93 -26.97
CA PRO A 53 13.24 17.98 -26.51
C PRO A 53 11.76 17.55 -26.53
N GLY A 54 11.07 17.78 -25.41
CA GLY A 54 9.62 17.62 -25.33
C GLY A 54 8.86 18.74 -26.05
N LEU A 55 7.73 18.40 -26.68
CA LEU A 55 6.88 19.39 -27.40
C LEU A 55 6.13 20.37 -26.49
N TYR A 56 6.25 20.21 -25.17
CA TYR A 56 5.74 21.13 -24.17
C TYR A 56 6.88 21.63 -23.30
N THR A 57 7.07 22.94 -23.27
CA THR A 57 7.90 23.60 -22.25
C THR A 57 7.37 23.26 -20.86
N SER A 58 8.23 22.68 -20.04
CA SER A 58 8.10 22.47 -18.59
C SER A 58 7.04 23.33 -17.89
N ARG A 59 5.85 22.77 -17.64
CA ARG A 59 5.00 23.26 -16.54
C ARG A 59 5.52 22.67 -15.24
N LEU A 60 5.96 23.51 -14.30
CA LEU A 60 6.24 23.07 -12.94
C LEU A 60 4.96 22.44 -12.35
N SER A 61 5.03 21.14 -12.01
CA SER A 61 3.93 20.36 -11.45
C SER A 61 3.66 20.66 -9.97
N GLY A 62 3.75 21.94 -9.58
CA GLY A 62 3.63 22.39 -8.18
C GLY A 62 2.28 23.00 -7.79
N GLU A 63 1.49 23.50 -8.74
CA GLU A 63 0.40 24.45 -8.44
C GLU A 63 -1.02 23.97 -8.77
N GLU A 64 -1.19 22.84 -9.45
CA GLU A 64 -2.54 22.35 -9.80
C GLU A 64 -3.35 21.93 -8.56
N GLY A 65 -2.69 21.51 -7.48
CA GLY A 65 -3.32 21.28 -6.17
C GLY A 65 -3.83 22.54 -5.48
N ALA A 66 -3.26 23.72 -5.78
CA ALA A 66 -3.69 24.99 -5.20
C ALA A 66 -4.90 25.58 -5.94
N ARG A 67 -4.98 25.39 -7.27
CA ARG A 67 -6.07 25.92 -8.10
C ARG A 67 -7.41 25.21 -7.95
N LEU A 68 -7.42 23.94 -7.52
CA LEU A 68 -8.67 23.22 -7.23
C LEU A 68 -9.33 23.64 -5.90
N LEU A 69 -8.69 24.52 -5.12
CA LEU A 69 -9.21 25.04 -3.85
C LEU A 69 -9.47 26.56 -3.86
N SER A 70 -9.04 27.30 -4.89
CA SER A 70 -9.32 28.73 -5.04
C SER A 70 -10.72 28.97 -5.63
N PHE A 71 -11.73 29.06 -4.76
CA PHE A 71 -13.14 29.28 -5.12
C PHE A 71 -13.47 30.75 -5.45
N ASP A 72 -12.58 31.44 -6.18
CA ASP A 72 -12.81 32.82 -6.65
C ASP A 72 -13.39 32.80 -8.06
N GLY A 73 -14.71 33.01 -8.16
CA GLY A 73 -15.49 32.93 -9.39
C GLY A 73 -15.18 34.03 -10.41
N ARG A 74 -14.05 33.90 -11.12
CA ARG A 74 -13.75 34.66 -12.34
C ARG A 74 -13.79 33.75 -13.55
N GLU A 75 -14.55 34.15 -14.55
CA GLU A 75 -14.72 33.42 -15.81
C GLU A 75 -13.37 33.31 -16.54
N ALA A 76 -13.07 32.10 -17.04
CA ALA A 76 -11.89 31.87 -17.85
C ALA A 76 -12.13 32.40 -19.27
N GLY A 77 -11.44 33.49 -19.64
CA GLY A 77 -11.52 34.06 -20.98
C GLY A 77 -10.96 33.10 -22.04
N ASP A 78 -11.66 33.00 -23.17
CA ASP A 78 -11.31 32.14 -24.31
C ASP A 78 -9.89 32.42 -24.85
N ALA A 79 -9.00 31.44 -24.69
CA ALA A 79 -7.73 31.39 -25.41
C ALA A 79 -7.99 31.01 -26.87
N THR A 80 -8.23 32.02 -27.71
CA THR A 80 -8.55 31.83 -29.12
C THR A 80 -7.36 31.27 -29.91
N TYR A 81 -7.69 30.29 -30.75
CA TYR A 81 -6.77 29.41 -31.45
C TYR A 81 -5.90 30.14 -32.50
N LYS A 82 -4.57 30.00 -32.44
CA LYS A 82 -3.65 30.34 -33.55
C LYS A 82 -3.11 29.07 -34.20
N GLU A 83 -3.92 28.46 -35.07
CA GLU A 83 -3.54 27.31 -35.90
C GLU A 83 -3.74 27.68 -37.39
N GLU A 84 -3.09 28.76 -37.83
CA GLU A 84 -3.04 29.19 -39.23
C GLU A 84 -1.61 29.17 -39.79
N GLN A 85 -1.02 27.98 -39.83
CA GLN A 85 0.03 27.62 -40.80
C GLN A 85 0.14 26.08 -40.86
N TYR A 86 0.21 25.54 -42.09
CA TYR A 86 0.27 24.09 -42.42
C TYR A 86 -1.01 23.25 -42.28
N ALA A 87 -2.06 23.62 -43.03
CA ALA A 87 -3.11 22.67 -43.45
C ALA A 87 -3.18 22.53 -44.98
N ARG A 88 -2.73 21.40 -45.54
CA ARG A 88 -2.96 21.06 -46.96
C ARG A 88 -4.41 20.62 -47.17
N ARG A 89 -5.08 21.18 -48.17
CA ARG A 89 -6.44 20.80 -48.60
C ARG A 89 -6.51 19.36 -49.11
N THR A 90 -7.49 18.58 -48.62
CA THR A 90 -8.16 17.52 -49.39
C THR A 90 -9.64 17.41 -48.99
N LEU A 91 -10.50 16.97 -49.93
CA LEU A 91 -11.96 17.05 -49.81
C LEU A 91 -12.55 16.09 -48.76
N ARG A 92 -13.23 16.61 -47.73
CA ARG A 92 -14.27 15.84 -46.98
C ARG A 92 -15.30 16.69 -46.19
N SER A 93 -15.65 17.88 -46.65
CA SER A 93 -16.52 18.83 -45.90
C SER A 93 -18.04 18.63 -46.07
N GLN A 94 -18.52 17.57 -46.72
CA GLN A 94 -19.94 17.45 -47.10
C GLN A 94 -20.78 16.43 -46.26
N CYS A 95 -20.26 15.93 -45.13
CA CYS A 95 -20.97 14.95 -44.29
C CYS A 95 -21.35 15.43 -42.87
N CYS A 96 -20.76 16.52 -42.38
CA CYS A 96 -20.89 16.92 -40.96
C CYS A 96 -22.25 17.56 -40.59
N MET A 97 -23.03 18.07 -41.55
CA MET A 97 -24.33 18.72 -41.30
C MET A 97 -25.38 17.79 -40.65
N LYS A 98 -25.36 16.47 -40.91
CA LYS A 98 -26.38 15.54 -40.40
C LYS A 98 -26.26 15.22 -38.89
N ARG A 99 -25.09 15.41 -38.29
CA ARG A 99 -24.80 14.95 -36.91
C ARG A 99 -25.36 15.84 -35.81
N ASN A 100 -25.55 17.14 -36.07
CA ASN A 100 -26.15 18.06 -35.08
C ASN A 100 -27.68 17.95 -35.04
N TRP A 101 -28.33 17.74 -36.19
CA TRP A 101 -29.79 17.63 -36.29
C TRP A 101 -30.35 16.45 -35.47
N ILE A 102 -29.66 15.31 -35.49
CA ILE A 102 -30.03 14.10 -34.71
C ILE A 102 -29.91 14.35 -33.19
N LYS A 103 -28.93 15.14 -32.75
CA LYS A 103 -28.76 15.48 -31.33
C LYS A 103 -29.87 16.41 -30.81
N SER A 104 -30.28 17.40 -31.60
CA SER A 104 -31.38 18.29 -31.24
C SER A 104 -32.72 17.57 -31.14
N LEU A 105 -32.96 16.57 -32.00
CA LEU A 105 -34.19 15.76 -31.95
C LEU A 105 -34.28 14.89 -30.67
N GLY A 106 -33.16 14.30 -30.26
CA GLY A 106 -33.08 13.53 -29.02
C GLY A 106 -33.32 14.36 -27.76
N LEU A 107 -32.83 15.61 -27.74
CA LEU A 107 -33.06 16.55 -26.64
C LEU A 107 -34.55 16.90 -26.49
N LEU A 108 -35.23 17.20 -27.61
CA LEU A 108 -36.67 17.51 -27.63
C LEU A 108 -37.54 16.34 -27.14
N LEU A 109 -37.22 15.11 -27.54
CA LEU A 109 -37.91 13.91 -27.04
C LEU A 109 -37.67 13.68 -25.53
N GLY A 110 -36.46 13.96 -25.03
CA GLY A 110 -36.17 13.91 -23.60
C GLY A 110 -36.98 14.91 -22.78
N ILE A 111 -37.11 16.15 -23.26
CA ILE A 111 -37.92 17.20 -22.61
C ILE A 111 -39.41 16.84 -22.60
N MET A 112 -39.94 16.28 -23.70
CA MET A 112 -41.32 15.78 -23.80
C MET A 112 -41.61 14.63 -22.82
N MET A 113 -40.67 13.70 -22.63
CA MET A 113 -40.83 12.63 -21.64
C MET A 113 -40.77 13.15 -20.20
N LEU A 114 -39.89 14.11 -19.91
CA LEU A 114 -39.79 14.74 -18.60
C LEU A 114 -41.06 15.53 -18.23
N SER A 115 -41.64 16.28 -19.16
CA SER A 115 -42.90 17.00 -18.90
C SER A 115 -44.08 16.06 -18.67
N ALA A 116 -44.16 14.94 -19.42
CA ALA A 116 -45.16 13.89 -19.20
C ALA A 116 -45.02 13.22 -17.82
N MET A 117 -43.79 12.90 -17.38
CA MET A 117 -43.55 12.38 -16.03
C MET A 117 -43.91 13.40 -14.93
N LEU A 118 -43.60 14.68 -15.14
CA LEU A 118 -43.96 15.74 -14.17
C LEU A 118 -45.48 15.89 -14.02
N ALA A 119 -46.22 15.79 -15.13
CA ALA A 119 -47.69 15.82 -15.13
C ALA A 119 -48.30 14.61 -14.37
N LEU A 120 -47.74 13.40 -14.56
CA LEU A 120 -48.13 12.20 -13.82
C LEU A 120 -47.83 12.31 -12.32
N MET A 121 -46.68 12.87 -11.95
CA MET A 121 -46.31 13.12 -10.55
C MET A 121 -47.25 14.12 -9.88
N LEU A 122 -47.61 15.21 -10.57
CA LEU A 122 -48.57 16.19 -10.06
C LEU A 122 -49.98 15.61 -9.90
N ALA A 123 -50.43 14.74 -10.80
CA ALA A 123 -51.70 14.04 -10.67
C ALA A 123 -51.75 13.09 -9.45
N ALA A 124 -50.62 12.44 -9.12
CA ALA A 124 -50.54 11.51 -7.98
C ALA A 124 -50.55 12.22 -6.60
N VAL A 125 -50.15 13.50 -6.53
CA VAL A 125 -50.04 14.25 -5.26
C VAL A 125 -51.39 14.79 -4.77
N VAL A 126 -52.40 14.93 -5.63
CA VAL A 126 -53.71 15.55 -5.29
C VAL A 126 -54.59 14.68 -4.38
N VAL A 127 -54.30 13.38 -4.22
CA VAL A 127 -55.16 12.43 -3.47
C VAL A 127 -54.78 12.27 -1.98
N ARG A 128 -53.68 12.88 -1.51
CA ARG A 128 -53.29 12.81 -0.09
C ARG A 128 -52.67 14.11 0.44
N ASN A 129 -53.53 15.02 0.91
CA ASN A 129 -53.35 15.59 2.25
C ASN A 129 -54.61 16.28 2.75
N ASP A 130 -55.10 15.84 3.91
CA ASP A 130 -56.03 16.61 4.72
C ASP A 130 -55.70 16.38 6.21
N LYS A 131 -55.92 17.41 7.04
CA LYS A 131 -55.59 17.54 8.49
C LYS A 131 -54.13 17.92 8.87
N HIS A 132 -53.90 19.25 8.95
CA HIS A 132 -53.67 20.04 10.19
C HIS A 132 -53.07 19.33 11.45
N SER A 133 -52.27 19.95 12.35
CA SER A 133 -51.85 21.36 12.62
C SER A 133 -50.71 21.33 13.69
N LYS A 134 -49.61 22.11 13.68
CA LYS A 134 -49.39 23.54 14.07
C LYS A 134 -48.74 23.70 15.50
N VAL A 135 -48.02 24.82 15.75
CA VAL A 135 -47.55 25.38 17.07
C VAL A 135 -46.25 24.77 17.68
N THR A 136 -45.21 25.46 18.20
CA THR A 136 -44.77 26.91 18.23
C THR A 136 -43.30 27.06 18.73
N THR A 137 -42.62 28.19 18.42
CA THR A 137 -41.28 28.67 18.90
C THR A 137 -41.30 29.19 20.38
N VAL A 138 -40.25 29.60 21.12
CA VAL A 138 -39.17 30.62 20.95
C VAL A 138 -37.99 30.37 21.99
N PRO A 139 -36.98 31.26 22.33
CA PRO A 139 -35.57 30.84 22.53
C PRO A 139 -34.87 31.35 23.85
N GLN A 140 -33.56 31.78 23.78
CA GLN A 140 -32.64 32.39 24.81
C GLN A 140 -31.85 31.39 25.72
N SER A 141 -30.53 31.43 26.05
CA SER A 141 -29.39 32.41 26.20
C SER A 141 -29.09 32.77 27.67
N ALA A 142 -27.86 32.87 28.25
CA ALA A 142 -26.46 32.93 27.74
C ALA A 142 -25.45 32.36 28.82
N GLN A 143 -24.25 31.82 28.53
CA GLN A 143 -22.89 32.42 28.34
C GLN A 143 -22.08 32.83 29.63
N SER A 144 -20.83 32.30 29.77
CA SER A 144 -19.68 32.78 30.62
C SER A 144 -19.82 32.80 32.18
N ALA A 145 -18.76 32.85 33.03
CA ALA A 145 -17.34 33.22 32.88
C ALA A 145 -16.35 32.45 33.85
N GLN A 146 -15.08 32.87 33.87
CA GLN A 146 -13.92 32.35 34.65
C GLN A 146 -13.77 33.03 36.04
N ASP A 147 -12.81 32.56 36.85
CA ASP A 147 -11.83 33.40 37.60
C ASP A 147 -10.66 32.50 38.11
N GLU A 148 -9.64 33.06 38.80
CA GLU A 148 -8.26 32.51 38.79
C GLU A 148 -7.45 32.65 40.13
N ALA A 149 -6.39 31.82 40.28
CA ALA A 149 -5.23 31.92 41.20
C ALA A 149 -5.47 31.74 42.73
N SER A 150 -4.58 31.06 43.49
CA SER A 150 -3.19 31.49 43.75
C SER A 150 -2.35 30.48 44.57
N HIS A 151 -1.02 30.57 44.44
CA HIS A 151 0.01 29.87 45.23
C HIS A 151 0.40 30.66 46.50
N PRO A 152 1.17 30.07 47.42
CA PRO A 152 2.53 30.60 47.61
C PRO A 152 3.63 29.52 47.68
N GLN A 153 4.86 29.98 47.90
CA GLN A 153 6.13 29.28 47.69
C GLN A 153 7.03 29.39 48.94
N GLY A 154 7.96 28.46 49.13
CA GLY A 154 8.98 28.51 50.18
C GLY A 154 10.05 27.43 50.00
N PHE A 155 11.32 27.83 50.01
CA PHE A 155 12.51 27.00 49.72
C PHE A 155 13.69 27.51 50.57
N ILE A 156 14.60 26.62 51.01
CA ILE A 156 16.08 26.78 51.18
C ILE A 156 16.63 25.58 51.99
N ASP A 157 17.33 24.71 51.26
CA ASP A 157 18.66 24.06 51.44
C ASP A 157 19.24 23.52 52.78
N ASP A 158 20.03 22.45 52.58
CA ASP A 158 21.19 21.87 53.32
C ASP A 158 21.13 21.65 54.86
N ASP A 159 21.64 20.55 55.42
CA ASP A 159 22.86 19.79 55.06
C ASP A 159 22.83 18.35 55.64
N SER A 160 23.73 17.47 55.18
CA SER A 160 24.33 16.31 55.86
C SER A 160 23.45 15.34 56.69
N ASP A 161 23.25 14.11 56.19
CA ASP A 161 23.96 12.94 56.76
C ASP A 161 23.71 11.62 56.00
N LYS A 162 24.73 10.75 55.99
CA LYS A 162 24.76 9.45 55.28
C LYS A 162 24.90 8.30 56.27
N PRO A 163 24.00 7.30 56.27
CA PRO A 163 24.27 5.99 56.86
C PRO A 163 24.37 4.86 55.82
N ASP A 164 24.96 3.75 56.25
CA ASP A 164 25.53 2.72 55.38
C ASP A 164 24.56 1.74 54.70
N LEU A 165 25.04 1.22 53.56
CA LEU A 165 24.39 0.16 52.79
C LEU A 165 24.47 -1.19 53.52
N ILE A 166 23.41 -1.56 54.23
CA ILE A 166 23.20 -2.96 54.63
C ILE A 166 22.81 -3.76 53.38
N ALA A 167 23.74 -4.57 52.89
CA ALA A 167 23.50 -5.47 51.77
C ALA A 167 22.57 -6.62 52.19
N ILE A 168 21.27 -6.45 51.98
CA ILE A 168 20.30 -7.56 52.04
C ILE A 168 20.58 -8.47 50.84
N PRO A 169 20.89 -9.77 51.04
CA PRO A 169 21.07 -10.68 49.91
C PRO A 169 19.74 -10.85 49.18
N TRP A 170 19.74 -10.53 47.88
CA TRP A 170 18.59 -10.76 47.01
C TRP A 170 18.22 -12.25 47.04
N PRO A 171 16.95 -12.62 47.28
CA PRO A 171 16.53 -14.00 47.10
C PRO A 171 16.70 -14.36 45.62
N SER A 172 17.49 -15.41 45.35
CA SER A 172 17.63 -15.98 44.02
C SER A 172 16.24 -16.24 43.42
N PRO A 173 15.97 -15.87 42.16
CA PRO A 173 14.64 -15.98 41.60
C PRO A 173 14.20 -17.45 41.54
N SER A 174 13.28 -17.82 42.42
CA SER A 174 12.64 -19.14 42.44
C SER A 174 12.05 -19.44 41.06
N ALA A 175 12.49 -20.55 40.46
CA ALA A 175 12.13 -20.95 39.11
C ALA A 175 10.69 -21.46 38.99
N THR A 176 9.70 -20.58 39.18
CA THR A 176 8.26 -20.84 38.97
C THR A 176 7.49 -19.58 38.58
N SER A 177 7.93 -18.87 37.54
CA SER A 177 7.04 -17.94 36.81
C SER A 177 6.34 -18.70 35.69
N LYS A 178 5.20 -19.36 35.98
CA LYS A 178 4.26 -19.78 34.93
C LYS A 178 3.89 -18.55 34.11
N ALA A 179 3.84 -18.65 32.78
CA ALA A 179 3.48 -17.50 31.97
C ALA A 179 2.03 -17.10 32.31
N PRO A 180 1.73 -15.80 32.53
CA PRO A 180 0.35 -15.39 32.82
C PRO A 180 -0.54 -15.75 31.63
N LYS A 181 -1.67 -16.43 31.90
CA LYS A 181 -2.64 -16.81 30.86
C LYS A 181 -3.06 -15.55 30.11
N GLN A 182 -2.78 -15.48 28.80
CA GLN A 182 -3.16 -14.33 27.99
C GLN A 182 -4.70 -14.26 27.90
N VAL A 183 -5.27 -13.20 28.46
CA VAL A 183 -6.72 -12.95 28.44
C VAL A 183 -7.04 -11.98 27.30
N PHE A 184 -7.85 -12.43 26.35
CA PHE A 184 -8.33 -11.61 25.25
C PHE A 184 -9.79 -11.20 25.51
N PRO A 185 -10.06 -9.97 25.97
CA PRO A 185 -11.41 -9.51 26.29
C PRO A 185 -12.23 -9.25 25.03
N ILE A 186 -13.55 -9.36 25.15
CA ILE A 186 -14.48 -9.01 24.07
C ILE A 186 -14.42 -7.50 23.81
N ARG A 187 -14.13 -7.09 22.57
CA ARG A 187 -14.18 -5.68 22.17
C ARG A 187 -15.63 -5.23 21.98
N TRP A 188 -16.28 -4.84 23.07
CA TRP A 188 -17.62 -4.26 23.04
C TRP A 188 -17.64 -2.93 22.25
N PRO A 189 -18.60 -2.68 21.34
CA PRO A 189 -18.57 -1.46 20.53
C PRO A 189 -18.83 -0.21 21.38
N ALA A 190 -17.95 0.79 21.32
CA ALA A 190 -17.96 1.94 22.23
C ALA A 190 -19.25 2.80 22.23
N LYS A 191 -20.06 2.74 21.16
CA LYS A 191 -21.36 3.43 21.07
C LYS A 191 -22.54 2.61 21.62
N CYS A 192 -22.26 1.53 22.35
CA CYS A 192 -23.25 0.65 22.97
C CYS A 192 -23.16 0.76 24.50
N GLY A 193 -24.30 0.63 25.19
CA GLY A 193 -24.37 0.79 26.65
C GLY A 193 -23.49 -0.23 27.41
N LYS A 194 -23.12 0.10 28.65
CA LYS A 194 -22.23 -0.75 29.49
C LYS A 194 -22.87 -2.06 29.98
N GLN A 195 -24.13 -2.32 29.66
CA GLN A 195 -24.86 -3.52 30.10
C GLN A 195 -25.02 -4.52 28.96
N TYR A 196 -24.45 -5.70 29.12
CA TYR A 196 -24.48 -6.79 28.16
C TYR A 196 -24.51 -8.14 28.88
N ASN A 197 -25.07 -9.15 28.22
CA ASN A 197 -25.01 -10.56 28.64
C ASN A 197 -23.83 -11.21 27.92
N VAL A 198 -23.04 -12.06 28.62
CA VAL A 198 -21.88 -12.75 28.05
C VAL A 198 -22.14 -14.26 28.05
N LYS A 199 -21.76 -14.93 26.97
CA LYS A 199 -21.62 -16.38 26.91
C LYS A 199 -20.23 -16.73 26.37
N THR A 200 -19.71 -17.88 26.80
CA THR A 200 -18.37 -18.34 26.44
C THR A 200 -18.37 -19.85 26.36
N GLU A 201 -17.86 -20.37 25.25
CA GLU A 201 -17.77 -21.79 24.96
C GLU A 201 -16.35 -22.14 24.48
N MET A 202 -15.95 -23.39 24.70
CA MET A 202 -14.65 -23.95 24.35
C MET A 202 -14.88 -25.14 23.44
N TYR A 203 -14.11 -25.22 22.35
CA TYR A 203 -14.14 -26.30 21.39
C TYR A 203 -12.72 -26.87 21.21
N ASP A 204 -12.63 -28.17 21.04
CA ASP A 204 -11.38 -28.87 20.76
C ASP A 204 -11.34 -29.28 19.28
N PHE A 205 -10.25 -28.93 18.59
CA PHE A 205 -9.99 -29.22 17.18
C PHE A 205 -8.71 -30.05 16.98
N THR A 206 -8.15 -30.63 18.04
CA THR A 206 -6.88 -31.38 18.05
C THR A 206 -6.76 -32.45 16.97
N ASN A 207 -7.85 -33.17 16.68
CA ASN A 207 -7.85 -34.26 15.70
C ASN A 207 -8.09 -33.80 14.26
N SER A 208 -8.27 -32.50 14.02
CA SER A 208 -8.58 -31.97 12.71
C SER A 208 -7.33 -31.49 11.98
N LYS A 209 -7.19 -31.92 10.73
CA LYS A 209 -6.16 -31.40 9.82
C LYS A 209 -6.48 -30.01 9.30
N GLU A 210 -7.75 -29.62 9.36
CA GLU A 210 -8.24 -28.35 8.82
C GLU A 210 -8.94 -27.55 9.91
N LEU A 211 -8.72 -26.25 9.91
CA LEU A 211 -9.44 -25.33 10.79
C LEU A 211 -10.11 -24.23 9.95
N ASN A 212 -11.44 -24.26 9.88
CA ASN A 212 -12.26 -23.25 9.22
C ASN A 212 -13.02 -22.42 10.26
N ILE A 213 -12.68 -21.14 10.38
CA ILE A 213 -13.40 -20.18 11.23
C ILE A 213 -14.15 -19.21 10.31
N GLN A 214 -15.48 -19.23 10.35
CA GLN A 214 -16.32 -18.40 9.50
C GLN A 214 -17.27 -17.55 10.34
N GLU A 215 -17.23 -16.24 10.15
CA GLU A 215 -18.21 -15.30 10.71
C GLU A 215 -19.00 -14.64 9.59
N ALA A 216 -20.32 -14.81 9.65
CA ALA A 216 -21.33 -14.32 8.72
C ALA A 216 -22.56 -13.85 9.52
N VAL A 217 -22.37 -12.97 10.51
CA VAL A 217 -23.48 -12.40 11.28
C VAL A 217 -24.17 -11.32 10.46
N HIS A 218 -25.47 -11.44 10.26
CA HIS A 218 -26.27 -10.47 9.52
C HIS A 218 -26.44 -9.15 10.30
N GLN A 219 -26.18 -8.02 9.65
CA GLN A 219 -26.30 -6.68 10.24
C GLN A 219 -27.42 -5.85 9.59
N LEU A 220 -27.78 -6.10 8.33
CA LEU A 220 -28.85 -5.36 7.64
C LEU A 220 -30.25 -5.91 7.92
N ASP A 221 -30.36 -7.24 8.01
CA ASP A 221 -31.63 -7.94 8.32
C ASP A 221 -31.66 -8.52 9.74
N GLY A 222 -30.51 -8.50 10.43
CA GLY A 222 -30.34 -9.00 11.78
C GLY A 222 -30.79 -8.02 12.89
N PRO A 223 -30.90 -8.50 14.15
CA PRO A 223 -31.26 -7.65 15.29
C PRO A 223 -30.14 -6.67 15.71
N TYR A 224 -28.95 -6.75 15.10
CA TYR A 224 -27.74 -6.06 15.52
C TYR A 224 -27.48 -4.78 14.74
N LYS A 225 -27.51 -3.64 15.42
CA LYS A 225 -27.07 -2.35 14.87
C LYS A 225 -25.59 -2.31 14.56
N ARG A 226 -24.80 -3.03 15.36
CA ARG A 226 -23.34 -2.99 15.42
C ARG A 226 -22.84 -4.37 15.79
N VAL A 227 -22.07 -4.96 14.88
CA VAL A 227 -21.24 -6.13 15.14
C VAL A 227 -19.78 -5.66 15.21
N ALA A 228 -19.03 -6.12 16.19
CA ALA A 228 -17.59 -5.92 16.26
C ALA A 228 -16.93 -7.13 16.91
N GLY A 229 -15.74 -7.50 16.46
CA GLY A 229 -14.99 -8.56 17.12
C GLY A 229 -13.58 -8.74 16.62
N TRP A 230 -12.87 -9.67 17.23
CA TRP A 230 -11.51 -10.02 16.87
C TRP A 230 -11.29 -11.54 16.95
N ILE A 231 -10.59 -12.07 15.97
CA ILE A 231 -10.03 -13.41 15.97
C ILE A 231 -8.58 -13.29 16.44
N HIS A 232 -8.23 -13.98 17.52
CA HIS A 232 -6.89 -13.96 18.10
C HIS A 232 -6.28 -15.36 17.97
N VAL A 233 -5.17 -15.48 17.24
CA VAL A 233 -4.35 -16.70 17.26
C VAL A 233 -3.24 -16.48 18.26
N ALA A 234 -3.23 -17.28 19.34
CA ALA A 234 -2.39 -17.05 20.51
C ALA A 234 -1.68 -18.34 20.96
N ARG A 235 -0.61 -18.16 21.73
CA ARG A 235 0.05 -19.28 22.43
C ARG A 235 -0.97 -19.93 23.39
N ALA A 236 -1.06 -21.25 23.36
CA ALA A 236 -1.85 -22.00 24.33
C ALA A 236 -1.39 -21.77 25.78
N PRO A 237 -2.30 -21.85 26.77
CA PRO A 237 -1.93 -21.92 28.18
C PRO A 237 -1.00 -23.11 28.46
N ASP A 238 -0.11 -23.00 29.45
CA ASP A 238 0.82 -24.08 29.83
C ASP A 238 0.13 -25.37 30.36
N GLU A 239 -1.20 -25.35 30.51
CA GLU A 239 -2.05 -26.50 30.87
C GLU A 239 -2.50 -27.33 29.66
N GLN A 240 -2.43 -26.76 28.45
CA GLN A 240 -2.86 -27.41 27.22
C GLN A 240 -1.74 -28.31 26.67
N THR A 241 -2.09 -29.51 26.23
CA THR A 241 -1.15 -30.50 25.70
C THR A 241 -0.44 -30.01 24.43
N PRO A 242 0.88 -30.22 24.26
CA PRO A 242 1.60 -29.86 23.04
C PRO A 242 0.96 -30.44 21.77
N GLY A 243 1.09 -29.74 20.65
CA GLY A 243 0.49 -30.13 19.35
C GLY A 243 -1.03 -29.92 19.21
N THR A 244 -1.76 -29.64 20.29
CA THR A 244 -3.23 -29.49 20.26
C THR A 244 -3.71 -28.09 19.87
N ILE A 245 -4.99 -28.01 19.48
CA ILE A 245 -5.65 -26.77 19.05
C ILE A 245 -7.00 -26.66 19.74
N GLN A 246 -7.20 -25.59 20.51
CA GLN A 246 -8.46 -25.28 21.18
C GLN A 246 -8.97 -23.90 20.75
N VAL A 247 -10.27 -23.76 20.57
CA VAL A 247 -10.92 -22.51 20.16
C VAL A 247 -11.91 -22.08 21.23
N LYS A 248 -11.72 -20.87 21.75
CA LYS A 248 -12.63 -20.21 22.67
C LYS A 248 -13.50 -19.22 21.91
N LEU A 249 -14.81 -19.44 21.90
CA LEU A 249 -15.78 -18.46 21.44
C LEU A 249 -16.34 -17.71 22.65
N SER A 250 -16.05 -16.42 22.75
CA SER A 250 -16.61 -15.52 23.76
C SER A 250 -17.40 -14.41 23.07
N TYR A 251 -18.68 -14.26 23.39
CA TYR A 251 -19.52 -13.21 22.82
C TYR A 251 -20.38 -12.52 23.86
N ALA A 252 -20.61 -11.23 23.63
CA ALA A 252 -21.40 -10.33 24.46
C ALA A 252 -22.53 -9.74 23.60
N VAL A 253 -23.73 -9.66 24.15
CA VAL A 253 -24.91 -9.12 23.46
C VAL A 253 -25.67 -8.15 24.37
N SER A 254 -26.33 -7.15 23.78
CA SER A 254 -27.20 -6.23 24.53
C SER A 254 -28.30 -6.99 25.28
N LYS A 255 -28.62 -6.55 26.51
CA LYS A 255 -29.65 -7.18 27.37
C LYS A 255 -31.04 -7.34 26.74
N THR A 256 -31.33 -6.61 25.67
CA THR A 256 -32.58 -6.70 24.89
C THR A 256 -32.69 -7.97 24.04
N ILE A 257 -31.61 -8.74 23.91
CA ILE A 257 -31.53 -9.98 23.12
C ILE A 257 -31.11 -11.13 24.06
N ASP A 258 -31.69 -12.31 23.88
CA ASP A 258 -31.25 -13.52 24.57
C ASP A 258 -29.86 -13.94 24.07
N VAL A 259 -28.94 -14.21 25.00
CA VAL A 259 -27.59 -14.66 24.69
C VAL A 259 -27.56 -16.03 23.99
N ASN A 260 -28.64 -16.80 24.09
CA ASN A 260 -28.78 -18.09 23.40
C ASN A 260 -29.34 -17.96 21.98
N SER A 261 -29.80 -16.78 21.55
CA SER A 261 -30.32 -16.58 20.18
C SER A 261 -29.23 -16.30 19.14
N VAL A 262 -27.97 -16.18 19.54
CA VAL A 262 -26.83 -16.05 18.62
C VAL A 262 -26.63 -17.39 17.92
N LYS A 263 -26.96 -17.47 16.63
CA LYS A 263 -26.72 -18.66 15.82
C LYS A 263 -25.23 -18.91 15.63
N TYR A 264 -24.78 -20.13 15.88
CA TYR A 264 -23.49 -20.67 15.47
C TYR A 264 -23.63 -22.18 15.28
N SER A 265 -22.71 -22.78 14.53
CA SER A 265 -22.61 -24.22 14.36
C SER A 265 -21.15 -24.65 14.42
N GLN A 266 -20.92 -25.81 15.03
CA GLN A 266 -19.62 -26.46 15.10
C GLN A 266 -19.61 -27.65 14.13
N THR A 267 -18.54 -27.80 13.36
CA THR A 267 -18.22 -29.00 12.60
C THR A 267 -16.94 -29.63 13.16
N PRO A 268 -16.55 -30.87 12.79
CA PRO A 268 -15.27 -31.45 13.24
C PRO A 268 -14.02 -30.67 12.78
N SER A 269 -14.15 -29.79 11.79
CA SER A 269 -13.06 -29.00 11.20
C SER A 269 -13.29 -27.49 11.26
N GLY A 270 -14.29 -27.00 12.00
CA GLY A 270 -14.55 -25.58 12.04
C GLY A 270 -15.66 -25.08 12.96
N LEU A 271 -15.74 -23.76 13.01
CA LEU A 271 -16.73 -22.99 13.76
C LEU A 271 -17.34 -21.93 12.82
N VAL A 272 -18.65 -21.98 12.64
CA VAL A 272 -19.41 -21.00 11.85
C VAL A 272 -20.27 -20.17 12.80
N ILE A 273 -20.23 -18.85 12.69
CA ILE A 273 -20.98 -17.91 13.52
C ILE A 273 -21.87 -17.07 12.59
N GLY A 274 -23.18 -17.04 12.86
CA GLY A 274 -24.18 -16.44 11.95
C GLY A 274 -24.69 -17.43 10.91
N ASP A 275 -25.10 -16.92 9.73
CA ASP A 275 -25.68 -17.72 8.65
C ASP A 275 -24.93 -17.42 7.33
N PRO A 276 -24.14 -18.37 6.81
CA PRO A 276 -23.36 -18.17 5.59
C PRO A 276 -24.17 -18.42 4.31
N THR A 277 -25.42 -18.91 4.40
CA THR A 277 -26.18 -19.37 3.22
C THR A 277 -26.88 -18.25 2.48
N PHE A 278 -27.15 -17.14 3.16
CA PHE A 278 -27.81 -15.97 2.61
C PHE A 278 -26.95 -14.74 2.93
N PRO A 279 -26.46 -13.96 1.94
CA PRO A 279 -25.82 -12.68 2.20
C PRO A 279 -26.86 -11.68 2.74
N ASP A 280 -26.45 -10.72 3.56
CA ASP A 280 -27.30 -9.60 4.01
C ASP A 280 -28.06 -9.01 2.81
N GLY A 281 -29.39 -9.01 2.89
CA GLY A 281 -30.29 -8.62 1.83
C GLY A 281 -30.37 -7.10 1.65
N PHE A 282 -30.92 -6.70 0.50
CA PHE A 282 -31.32 -5.32 0.24
C PHE A 282 -32.84 -5.11 0.40
N ASP A 283 -33.58 -6.12 0.86
CA ASP A 283 -35.03 -6.15 1.07
C ASP A 283 -35.49 -5.39 2.34
N GLY A 284 -34.94 -4.18 2.48
CA GLY A 284 -35.35 -3.16 3.43
C GLY A 284 -34.54 -3.22 4.72
N VAL A 285 -33.45 -2.45 4.78
CA VAL A 285 -32.59 -2.29 5.97
C VAL A 285 -33.45 -2.10 7.22
N ARG A 286 -33.48 -3.11 8.09
CA ARG A 286 -34.15 -3.05 9.39
C ARG A 286 -33.10 -2.66 10.40
N PRO A 287 -33.03 -1.39 10.85
CA PRO A 287 -31.98 -0.99 11.77
C PRO A 287 -32.17 -1.70 13.11
N GLY A 288 -31.41 -2.78 13.31
CA GLY A 288 -31.26 -3.42 14.60
C GLY A 288 -30.92 -2.38 15.68
N THR A 289 -31.28 -2.67 16.92
CA THR A 289 -31.02 -1.78 18.07
C THR A 289 -29.98 -2.36 19.02
N ALA A 290 -29.75 -3.67 18.96
CA ALA A 290 -28.78 -4.36 19.80
C ALA A 290 -27.34 -4.22 19.27
N CYS A 291 -26.38 -4.54 20.12
CA CYS A 291 -24.98 -4.68 19.74
C CYS A 291 -24.49 -6.10 20.04
N LEU A 292 -23.58 -6.58 19.20
CA LEU A 292 -22.88 -7.86 19.35
C LEU A 292 -21.37 -7.59 19.39
N GLY A 293 -20.72 -8.00 20.48
CA GLY A 293 -19.27 -8.03 20.61
C GLY A 293 -18.79 -9.47 20.58
N MET A 294 -17.77 -9.80 19.78
CA MET A 294 -17.24 -11.17 19.67
C MET A 294 -15.71 -11.20 19.89
N SER A 295 -15.24 -12.31 20.44
CA SER A 295 -13.82 -12.65 20.58
C SER A 295 -13.68 -14.14 20.34
N VAL A 296 -12.96 -14.52 19.28
CA VAL A 296 -12.62 -15.91 18.98
C VAL A 296 -11.13 -16.08 19.25
N VAL A 297 -10.76 -16.89 20.23
CA VAL A 297 -9.34 -17.14 20.56
C VAL A 297 -8.97 -18.55 20.15
N VAL A 298 -8.05 -18.67 19.20
CA VAL A 298 -7.44 -19.93 18.77
C VAL A 298 -6.16 -20.13 19.56
N PHE A 299 -6.18 -21.03 20.53
CA PHE A 299 -5.04 -21.43 21.34
C PHE A 299 -4.25 -22.52 20.62
N MET A 300 -3.14 -22.11 20.01
CA MET A 300 -2.19 -23.00 19.35
C MET A 300 -1.14 -23.48 20.36
N ALA A 301 -1.12 -24.78 20.65
CA ALA A 301 -0.06 -25.35 21.48
C ALA A 301 1.27 -25.42 20.71
N PRO A 302 2.43 -25.36 21.40
CA PRO A 302 3.71 -25.52 20.73
C PRO A 302 3.77 -26.82 19.92
N GLY A 303 4.19 -26.72 18.66
CA GLY A 303 4.23 -27.87 17.74
C GLY A 303 2.91 -28.18 17.03
N ALA A 304 1.84 -27.38 17.21
CA ALA A 304 0.61 -27.54 16.45
C ALA A 304 0.87 -27.37 14.94
N SER A 305 0.36 -28.32 14.16
CA SER A 305 0.46 -28.33 12.69
C SER A 305 -0.91 -28.54 12.06
N LEU A 306 -1.27 -27.70 11.10
CA LEU A 306 -2.47 -27.83 10.28
C LEU A 306 -2.08 -28.13 8.83
N GLU A 307 -2.96 -28.80 8.09
CA GLU A 307 -2.87 -28.90 6.63
C GLU A 307 -3.41 -27.61 6.00
N ASN A 308 -4.64 -27.23 6.38
CA ASN A 308 -5.31 -26.01 5.91
C ASN A 308 -5.85 -25.15 7.05
N LEU A 309 -5.59 -23.84 6.99
CA LEU A 309 -6.17 -22.83 7.90
C LEU A 309 -7.01 -21.85 7.08
N LYS A 310 -8.32 -21.85 7.30
CA LYS A 310 -9.26 -20.94 6.65
C LYS A 310 -9.93 -20.02 7.68
N VAL A 311 -9.86 -18.73 7.44
CA VAL A 311 -10.53 -17.70 8.26
C VAL A 311 -11.30 -16.77 7.34
N SER A 312 -12.60 -16.65 7.56
CA SER A 312 -13.48 -15.76 6.81
C SER A 312 -14.32 -14.94 7.79
N SER A 313 -14.36 -13.62 7.65
CA SER A 313 -15.18 -12.76 8.51
C SER A 313 -15.67 -11.51 7.79
N LEU A 314 -16.92 -11.14 8.06
CA LEU A 314 -17.50 -9.89 7.60
C LEU A 314 -17.09 -8.71 8.51
N HIS A 315 -17.11 -8.92 9.83
CA HIS A 315 -17.07 -7.85 10.84
C HIS A 315 -15.86 -7.86 11.78
N MET A 316 -15.11 -8.96 11.85
CA MET A 316 -14.02 -9.12 12.82
C MET A 316 -12.65 -8.85 12.20
N GLY A 317 -11.77 -8.20 12.97
CA GLY A 317 -10.34 -8.20 12.69
C GLY A 317 -9.69 -9.55 13.06
N MET A 318 -8.47 -9.78 12.61
CA MET A 318 -7.67 -10.95 12.98
C MET A 318 -6.28 -10.51 13.46
N GLN A 319 -5.80 -11.10 14.54
CA GLN A 319 -4.46 -10.87 15.06
C GLN A 319 -3.73 -12.17 15.41
N VAL A 320 -2.52 -12.37 14.89
CA VAL A 320 -1.62 -13.48 15.26
C VAL A 320 -0.56 -12.97 16.23
N HIS A 321 -0.70 -13.37 17.49
CA HIS A 321 0.13 -12.93 18.61
C HIS A 321 1.49 -13.64 18.67
N SER A 322 2.44 -13.04 19.38
CA SER A 322 3.76 -13.62 19.60
C SER A 322 3.68 -14.90 20.44
N GLY A 323 4.51 -15.88 20.08
CA GLY A 323 4.54 -17.19 20.72
C GLY A 323 3.48 -18.19 20.21
N ALA A 324 2.57 -17.78 19.31
CA ALA A 324 1.71 -18.68 18.55
C ALA A 324 2.52 -19.42 17.46
N ASN A 325 3.36 -20.37 17.87
CA ASN A 325 4.24 -21.12 16.97
C ASN A 325 3.50 -22.33 16.39
N PHE A 326 2.82 -22.12 15.25
CA PHE A 326 2.19 -23.17 14.45
C PHE A 326 2.74 -23.17 13.01
N ASN A 327 2.60 -24.30 12.33
CA ASN A 327 2.96 -24.46 10.92
C ASN A 327 1.77 -24.96 10.10
N VAL A 328 1.55 -24.39 8.92
CA VAL A 328 0.51 -24.83 7.99
C VAL A 328 1.20 -25.48 6.78
N THR A 329 0.93 -26.76 6.53
CA THR A 329 1.71 -27.53 5.53
C THR A 329 1.26 -27.32 4.09
N ASP A 330 0.02 -26.87 3.88
CA ASP A 330 -0.52 -26.51 2.57
C ASP A 330 -0.97 -25.04 2.49
N THR A 331 -2.22 -24.73 2.86
CA THR A 331 -2.80 -23.39 2.60
C THR A 331 -3.27 -22.65 3.85
N THR A 332 -2.91 -21.37 3.93
CA THR A 332 -3.56 -20.39 4.83
C THR A 332 -4.39 -19.43 3.97
N SER A 333 -5.68 -19.37 4.20
CA SER A 333 -6.60 -18.43 3.54
C SER A 333 -7.30 -17.55 4.58
N ILE A 334 -7.06 -16.25 4.53
CA ILE A 334 -7.65 -15.26 5.45
C ILE A 334 -8.40 -14.22 4.62
N SER A 335 -9.71 -14.10 4.80
CA SER A 335 -10.57 -13.15 4.09
C SER A 335 -11.38 -12.31 5.08
N LEU A 336 -11.11 -11.01 5.17
CA LEU A 336 -11.79 -10.09 6.10
C LEU A 336 -12.47 -8.96 5.31
N THR A 337 -13.78 -8.81 5.43
CA THR A 337 -14.49 -7.72 4.71
C THR A 337 -14.14 -6.36 5.30
N THR A 338 -14.43 -6.14 6.59
CA THR A 338 -14.16 -4.87 7.28
C THR A 338 -13.04 -4.94 8.33
N GLY A 339 -12.57 -6.15 8.65
CA GLY A 339 -11.54 -6.39 9.66
C GLY A 339 -10.14 -6.03 9.20
N THR A 340 -9.30 -5.57 10.14
CA THR A 340 -7.85 -5.46 9.95
C THR A 340 -7.17 -6.79 10.26
N LEU A 341 -6.11 -7.13 9.51
CA LEU A 341 -5.26 -8.30 9.74
C LEU A 341 -3.90 -7.83 10.24
N ASP A 342 -3.46 -8.34 11.39
CA ASP A 342 -2.13 -8.07 11.94
C ASP A 342 -1.43 -9.39 12.36
N ALA A 343 -0.27 -9.71 11.80
CA ALA A 343 0.40 -10.98 12.08
C ALA A 343 1.88 -10.81 12.45
N ILE A 344 2.29 -11.28 13.62
CA ILE A 344 3.70 -11.14 14.05
C ILE A 344 4.64 -12.07 13.28
N LYS A 345 4.29 -13.36 13.17
CA LYS A 345 4.94 -14.38 12.31
C LYS A 345 4.15 -15.69 12.37
N PHE A 346 3.95 -16.34 11.23
CA PHE A 346 3.57 -17.76 11.14
C PHE A 346 4.22 -18.38 9.90
N SER A 347 4.20 -19.71 9.78
CA SER A 347 4.75 -20.45 8.64
C SER A 347 3.61 -21.13 7.87
N SER A 348 3.58 -20.95 6.55
CA SER A 348 2.63 -21.60 5.64
C SER A 348 3.23 -21.71 4.24
N ARG A 349 2.96 -22.82 3.54
CA ARG A 349 3.46 -23.06 2.17
C ARG A 349 2.83 -22.08 1.16
N GLN A 350 1.52 -21.89 1.25
CA GLN A 350 0.76 -20.93 0.46
C GLN A 350 -0.09 -20.04 1.38
N THR A 351 0.15 -18.72 1.34
CA THR A 351 -0.60 -17.74 2.12
C THR A 351 -1.42 -16.84 1.18
N ASN A 352 -2.74 -16.84 1.36
CA ASN A 352 -3.69 -16.02 0.62
C ASN A 352 -4.40 -15.07 1.59
N LEU A 353 -4.14 -13.77 1.47
CA LEU A 353 -4.70 -12.73 2.32
C LEU A 353 -5.64 -11.87 1.49
N GLN A 354 -6.87 -11.65 1.96
CA GLN A 354 -7.87 -10.84 1.27
C GLN A 354 -8.53 -9.85 2.22
N THR A 355 -8.61 -8.57 1.83
CA THR A 355 -9.43 -7.56 2.53
C THR A 355 -10.29 -6.73 1.59
N ILE A 356 -11.42 -6.19 2.08
CA ILE A 356 -12.28 -5.28 1.29
C ILE A 356 -12.12 -3.82 1.74
N SER A 357 -12.18 -3.53 3.04
CA SER A 357 -11.98 -2.18 3.60
C SER A 357 -11.03 -2.15 4.80
N GLY A 358 -10.30 -3.24 5.02
CA GLY A 358 -9.34 -3.40 6.12
C GLY A 358 -7.88 -3.37 5.66
N SER A 359 -7.01 -2.87 6.54
CA SER A 359 -5.56 -2.90 6.34
C SER A 359 -4.95 -4.26 6.74
N ILE A 360 -3.84 -4.60 6.08
CA ILE A 360 -3.04 -5.82 6.33
C ILE A 360 -1.66 -5.37 6.82
N SER A 361 -1.27 -5.77 8.03
CA SER A 361 0.05 -5.53 8.60
C SER A 361 0.74 -6.80 9.06
N GLY A 362 2.05 -6.73 9.26
CA GLY A 362 2.80 -7.76 9.96
C GLY A 362 3.93 -8.38 9.14
N LYS A 363 4.39 -9.57 9.55
CA LYS A 363 5.51 -10.28 8.92
C LYS A 363 5.08 -11.65 8.41
N TYR A 364 5.36 -11.91 7.14
CA TYR A 364 4.89 -13.09 6.42
C TYR A 364 6.08 -13.86 5.84
N ALA A 365 6.05 -15.18 5.97
CA ALA A 365 7.03 -16.06 5.35
C ALA A 365 6.67 -16.27 3.87
N LEU A 366 7.62 -16.02 2.98
CA LEU A 366 7.47 -16.34 1.56
C LEU A 366 8.08 -17.73 1.30
N MET A 367 7.20 -18.74 1.22
CA MET A 367 7.53 -20.09 0.76
C MET A 367 7.23 -20.19 -0.74
N ASP A 368 6.13 -20.82 -1.13
CA ASP A 368 5.79 -21.04 -2.55
C ASP A 368 4.86 -19.94 -3.08
N LEU A 369 3.90 -19.49 -2.27
CA LEU A 369 2.99 -18.39 -2.61
C LEU A 369 2.72 -17.47 -1.41
N LEU A 370 2.84 -16.16 -1.62
CA LEU A 370 2.24 -15.12 -0.79
C LEU A 370 1.41 -14.22 -1.70
N SER A 371 0.08 -14.38 -1.63
CA SER A 371 -0.91 -13.60 -2.38
C SER A 371 -1.64 -12.64 -1.44
N VAL A 372 -1.74 -11.38 -1.84
CA VAL A 372 -2.39 -10.30 -1.06
C VAL A 372 -3.34 -9.52 -1.96
N THR A 373 -4.65 -9.65 -1.72
CA THR A 373 -5.69 -8.94 -2.48
C THR A 373 -6.41 -7.94 -1.57
N THR A 374 -6.45 -6.66 -1.95
CA THR A 374 -7.21 -5.63 -1.22
C THR A 374 -8.07 -4.78 -2.16
N LYS A 375 -9.29 -4.42 -1.73
CA LYS A 375 -10.09 -3.41 -2.46
C LYS A 375 -9.87 -1.99 -1.95
N SER A 376 -9.64 -1.84 -0.65
CA SER A 376 -9.43 -0.55 0.02
C SER A 376 -8.73 -0.81 1.35
N GLY A 377 -7.65 -0.07 1.60
CA GLY A 377 -6.89 -0.15 2.84
C GLY A 377 -5.40 0.07 2.60
N SER A 378 -4.59 -0.18 3.63
CA SER A 378 -3.13 -0.17 3.50
C SER A 378 -2.58 -1.59 3.70
N VAL A 379 -1.66 -2.00 2.83
CA VAL A 379 -0.83 -3.19 3.00
C VAL A 379 0.52 -2.70 3.51
N ASN A 380 0.98 -3.18 4.66
CA ASN A 380 2.29 -2.83 5.22
C ASN A 380 2.95 -4.09 5.79
N ILE A 381 3.71 -4.79 4.94
CA ILE A 381 4.18 -6.15 5.23
C ILE A 381 5.70 -6.30 5.11
N ASP A 382 6.30 -6.90 6.14
CA ASP A 382 7.66 -7.44 6.09
C ASP A 382 7.60 -8.85 5.48
N ILE A 383 8.45 -9.13 4.49
CA ILE A 383 8.48 -10.41 3.80
C ILE A 383 9.79 -11.13 4.09
N GLU A 384 9.71 -12.34 4.66
CA GLU A 384 10.87 -13.18 4.97
C GLU A 384 10.94 -14.38 3.99
N PRO A 385 11.86 -14.35 3.01
CA PRO A 385 12.08 -15.47 2.10
C PRO A 385 12.49 -16.74 2.84
N GLN A 386 11.87 -17.87 2.50
CA GLN A 386 12.18 -19.20 3.03
C GLN A 386 12.76 -20.11 1.95
N ALA A 387 13.49 -21.15 2.39
CA ALA A 387 13.95 -22.21 1.50
C ALA A 387 12.76 -23.00 0.92
N ALA A 388 12.98 -23.64 -0.24
CA ALA A 388 12.00 -24.59 -0.77
C ALA A 388 11.86 -25.81 0.15
N ALA A 389 10.68 -26.44 0.12
CA ALA A 389 10.50 -27.74 0.77
C ALA A 389 11.49 -28.76 0.17
N PRO A 390 12.02 -29.73 0.94
CA PRO A 390 12.97 -30.71 0.43
C PRO A 390 12.45 -31.43 -0.83
N GLY A 391 13.20 -31.35 -1.93
CA GLY A 391 12.81 -31.92 -3.23
C GLY A 391 11.86 -31.07 -4.09
N SER A 392 11.39 -29.92 -3.60
CA SER A 392 10.58 -28.98 -4.39
C SER A 392 11.46 -28.00 -5.18
N THR A 393 11.13 -27.81 -6.46
CA THR A 393 11.72 -26.78 -7.34
C THR A 393 10.77 -25.61 -7.60
N ASN A 394 9.72 -25.46 -6.78
CA ASN A 394 8.70 -24.42 -6.98
C ASN A 394 9.34 -23.00 -6.89
N PRO A 395 8.92 -22.04 -7.72
CA PRO A 395 9.28 -20.64 -7.52
C PRO A 395 8.66 -20.11 -6.22
N ALA A 396 9.27 -19.06 -5.67
CA ALA A 396 8.71 -18.25 -4.60
C ALA A 396 7.93 -17.10 -5.23
N VAL A 397 6.60 -17.23 -5.29
CA VAL A 397 5.71 -16.27 -5.94
C VAL A 397 5.15 -15.29 -4.92
N PHE A 398 5.39 -14.00 -5.14
CA PHE A 398 4.76 -12.90 -4.42
C PHE A 398 3.80 -12.15 -5.34
N MET A 399 2.53 -12.03 -4.92
CA MET A 399 1.48 -11.39 -5.70
C MET A 399 0.70 -10.39 -4.85
N VAL A 400 0.52 -9.17 -5.36
CA VAL A 400 -0.30 -8.13 -4.72
C VAL A 400 -1.26 -7.53 -5.72
N ASP A 401 -2.56 -7.61 -5.43
CA ASP A 401 -3.62 -6.99 -6.21
C ASP A 401 -4.34 -5.95 -5.35
N SER A 402 -4.36 -4.69 -5.79
CA SER A 402 -5.04 -3.59 -5.10
C SER A 402 -5.95 -2.80 -6.03
N LEU A 403 -7.19 -2.57 -5.62
CA LEU A 403 -8.05 -1.60 -6.31
C LEU A 403 -7.72 -0.17 -5.86
N SER A 404 -7.58 0.06 -4.56
CA SER A 404 -7.29 1.39 -3.99
C SER A 404 -6.51 1.28 -2.69
N GLY A 405 -5.46 2.10 -2.51
CA GLY A 405 -4.79 2.21 -1.22
C GLY A 405 -3.31 2.55 -1.27
N SER A 406 -2.59 2.14 -0.23
CA SER A 406 -1.13 2.17 -0.19
C SER A 406 -0.57 0.77 0.04
N ILE A 407 0.43 0.39 -0.75
CA ILE A 407 1.17 -0.86 -0.63
C ILE A 407 2.58 -0.50 -0.18
N ARG A 408 2.95 -0.92 1.03
CA ARG A 408 4.31 -0.94 1.54
C ARG A 408 4.78 -2.38 1.73
N THR A 409 5.90 -2.73 1.12
CA THR A 409 6.44 -4.10 1.13
C THR A 409 7.95 -4.10 1.35
N ASP A 410 8.40 -4.74 2.43
CA ASP A 410 9.80 -4.74 2.82
C ASP A 410 10.39 -6.17 2.85
N PHE A 411 11.12 -6.56 1.80
CA PHE A 411 11.77 -7.88 1.73
C PHE A 411 13.04 -7.94 2.59
N LYS A 412 13.18 -9.02 3.37
CA LYS A 412 14.39 -9.31 4.15
C LYS A 412 15.54 -9.75 3.24
N ARG A 413 16.43 -8.80 2.91
CA ARG A 413 17.61 -8.99 2.04
C ARG A 413 18.86 -9.61 2.70
N LYS A 414 18.72 -10.28 3.85
CA LYS A 414 19.82 -10.93 4.60
C LYS A 414 19.66 -12.45 4.57
N HIS A 415 20.70 -13.17 4.14
CA HIS A 415 20.70 -14.64 3.99
C HIS A 415 19.56 -15.14 3.09
N ILE A 416 19.45 -14.57 1.88
CA ILE A 416 18.40 -14.92 0.92
C ILE A 416 18.61 -16.37 0.44
N PRO A 417 17.62 -17.28 0.62
CA PRO A 417 17.69 -18.65 0.11
C PRO A 417 17.82 -18.71 -1.41
N GLU A 418 18.33 -19.84 -1.93
CA GLU A 418 18.37 -20.05 -3.38
C GLU A 418 17.03 -20.58 -3.89
N ARG A 419 16.26 -19.69 -4.52
CA ARG A 419 15.02 -19.99 -5.23
C ARG A 419 14.92 -19.14 -6.49
N ASP A 420 14.01 -19.51 -7.39
CA ASP A 420 13.44 -18.55 -8.33
C ASP A 420 12.46 -17.64 -7.59
N TYR A 421 12.53 -16.33 -7.84
CA TYR A 421 11.69 -15.31 -7.20
C TYR A 421 10.87 -14.60 -8.27
N GLN A 422 9.55 -14.65 -8.13
CA GLN A 422 8.62 -14.02 -9.06
C GLN A 422 7.75 -13.02 -8.30
N THR A 423 7.68 -11.78 -8.79
CA THR A 423 6.91 -10.70 -8.15
C THR A 423 5.88 -10.16 -9.14
N TYR A 424 4.63 -10.08 -8.72
CA TYR A 424 3.50 -9.55 -9.48
C TYR A 424 2.77 -8.51 -8.65
N ILE A 425 2.63 -7.29 -9.15
CA ILE A 425 1.96 -6.19 -8.45
C ILE A 425 0.99 -5.52 -9.43
N ASN A 426 -0.30 -5.56 -9.13
CA ASN A 426 -1.32 -4.85 -9.87
C ASN A 426 -2.00 -3.84 -8.95
N THR A 427 -2.00 -2.56 -9.33
CA THR A 427 -2.74 -1.52 -8.63
C THR A 427 -3.61 -0.71 -9.59
N THR A 428 -4.83 -0.36 -9.18
CA THR A 428 -5.66 0.56 -9.98
C THR A 428 -5.42 2.00 -9.56
N VAL A 429 -5.53 2.33 -8.27
CA VAL A 429 -5.24 3.69 -7.77
C VAL A 429 -4.44 3.60 -6.46
N GLY A 430 -3.31 4.30 -6.37
CA GLY A 430 -2.63 4.41 -5.08
C GLY A 430 -1.13 4.64 -5.13
N SER A 431 -0.47 4.29 -4.03
CA SER A 431 0.99 4.21 -3.97
C SER A 431 1.48 2.78 -3.79
N VAL A 432 2.56 2.44 -4.48
CA VAL A 432 3.38 1.26 -4.24
C VAL A 432 4.75 1.76 -3.82
N ASP A 433 5.20 1.40 -2.62
CA ASP A 433 6.54 1.64 -2.11
C ASP A 433 7.09 0.29 -1.65
N GLY A 434 8.20 -0.18 -2.22
CA GLY A 434 8.66 -1.50 -1.88
C GLY A 434 10.07 -1.88 -2.27
N THR A 435 10.62 -2.79 -1.47
CA THR A 435 11.89 -3.46 -1.73
C THR A 435 11.62 -4.90 -2.15
N PHE A 436 12.00 -5.27 -3.38
CA PHE A 436 11.70 -6.57 -3.98
C PHE A 436 12.98 -7.39 -4.22
N ILE A 437 12.80 -8.71 -4.42
CA ILE A 437 13.83 -9.64 -4.89
C ILE A 437 13.41 -10.15 -6.27
N HIS A 438 14.31 -10.07 -7.24
CA HIS A 438 14.08 -10.45 -8.63
C HIS A 438 14.83 -11.74 -8.98
N GLY A 439 14.06 -12.77 -9.37
CA GLY A 439 14.52 -13.98 -10.02
C GLY A 439 14.18 -13.91 -11.50
N SER A 440 13.32 -14.81 -11.99
CA SER A 440 12.96 -14.90 -13.41
C SER A 440 12.03 -13.79 -13.88
N LYS A 441 11.10 -13.32 -13.05
CA LYS A 441 10.08 -12.34 -13.46
C LYS A 441 9.73 -11.31 -12.40
N THR A 442 9.53 -10.07 -12.82
CA THR A 442 8.95 -9.01 -11.99
C THR A 442 8.02 -8.15 -12.84
N GLU A 443 6.73 -8.11 -12.48
CA GLU A 443 5.69 -7.40 -13.21
C GLU A 443 4.99 -6.39 -12.30
N ILE A 444 4.95 -5.12 -12.69
CA ILE A 444 4.33 -4.04 -11.91
C ILE A 444 3.41 -3.21 -12.81
N ASN A 445 2.10 -3.38 -12.63
CA ASN A 445 1.06 -2.69 -13.38
C ASN A 445 0.33 -1.67 -12.49
N SER A 446 0.19 -0.43 -12.97
CA SER A 446 -0.49 0.66 -12.28
C SER A 446 -1.42 1.43 -13.23
N VAL A 447 -2.67 1.68 -12.84
CA VAL A 447 -3.54 2.56 -13.64
C VAL A 447 -3.34 4.03 -13.26
N ALA A 448 -3.22 4.35 -11.97
CA ALA A 448 -2.99 5.72 -11.49
C ALA A 448 -2.19 5.76 -10.17
N GLY A 449 -1.11 6.54 -10.14
CA GLY A 449 -0.47 6.97 -8.89
C GLY A 449 1.06 6.92 -8.89
N LEU A 450 1.65 6.56 -7.74
CA LEU A 450 3.11 6.54 -7.55
C LEU A 450 3.59 5.11 -7.33
N VAL A 451 4.53 4.65 -8.15
CA VAL A 451 5.22 3.38 -8.00
C VAL A 451 6.69 3.68 -7.71
N THR A 452 7.15 3.30 -6.52
CA THR A 452 8.55 3.34 -6.09
C THR A 452 9.01 1.91 -5.81
N ALA A 453 9.89 1.38 -6.66
CA ALA A 453 10.34 -0.02 -6.60
C ALA A 453 11.87 -0.13 -6.54
N ASP A 454 12.39 -0.60 -5.41
CA ASP A 454 13.78 -0.97 -5.25
C ASP A 454 13.92 -2.48 -5.47
N ILE A 455 14.56 -2.89 -6.57
CA ILE A 455 14.63 -4.29 -7.00
C ILE A 455 16.05 -4.83 -6.81
N LEU A 456 16.17 -5.98 -6.13
CA LEU A 456 17.43 -6.70 -5.94
C LEU A 456 17.47 -7.98 -6.80
N PRO A 457 18.22 -8.04 -7.92
CA PRO A 457 18.46 -9.27 -8.66
C PRO A 457 19.17 -10.31 -7.78
N PHE A 458 18.69 -11.55 -7.79
CA PHE A 458 19.30 -12.62 -7.01
C PHE A 458 20.54 -13.22 -7.72
N LYS A 459 20.44 -13.43 -9.04
CA LYS A 459 21.48 -13.97 -9.94
C LYS A 459 21.86 -12.96 -11.04
N SER A 460 22.93 -13.24 -11.78
CA SER A 460 23.44 -12.46 -12.93
C SER A 460 24.03 -13.41 -13.99
N GLY A 461 24.57 -12.85 -15.08
CA GLY A 461 25.10 -13.57 -16.23
C GLY A 461 24.05 -13.75 -17.33
N ASP A 462 24.10 -14.89 -18.03
CA ASP A 462 23.19 -15.25 -19.13
C ASP A 462 21.85 -15.84 -18.65
N TYR A 463 21.53 -15.64 -17.37
CA TYR A 463 20.25 -16.00 -16.78
C TYR A 463 19.16 -15.11 -17.36
N LYS A 464 18.23 -15.71 -18.11
CA LYS A 464 17.09 -15.01 -18.68
C LYS A 464 16.14 -14.57 -17.57
N SER A 465 15.90 -13.26 -17.48
CA SER A 465 14.90 -12.70 -16.58
C SER A 465 14.19 -11.50 -17.18
N GLU A 466 12.98 -11.23 -16.68
CA GLU A 466 12.06 -10.23 -17.23
C GLU A 466 11.63 -9.22 -16.17
N ILE A 467 11.78 -7.92 -16.46
CA ILE A 467 11.17 -6.83 -15.68
C ILE A 467 10.18 -6.10 -16.58
N TYR A 468 8.91 -6.12 -16.23
CA TYR A 468 7.86 -5.40 -16.94
C TYR A 468 7.20 -4.39 -16.00
N THR A 469 7.11 -3.13 -16.41
CA THR A 469 6.32 -2.13 -15.70
C THR A 469 5.40 -1.39 -16.66
N HIS A 470 4.12 -1.29 -16.33
CA HIS A 470 3.17 -0.49 -17.10
C HIS A 470 2.38 0.46 -16.20
N THR A 471 2.50 1.76 -16.45
CA THR A 471 1.76 2.79 -15.72
C THR A 471 0.91 3.60 -16.70
N ARG A 472 -0.41 3.64 -16.51
CA ARG A 472 -1.26 4.48 -17.36
C ARG A 472 -1.16 5.96 -16.97
N SER A 473 -1.17 6.27 -15.68
CA SER A 473 -1.03 7.65 -15.18
C SER A 473 -0.18 7.75 -13.91
N GLY A 474 0.72 8.74 -13.86
CA GLY A 474 1.48 9.07 -12.64
C GLY A 474 2.99 8.85 -12.79
N LYS A 475 3.67 8.48 -11.69
CA LYS A 475 5.14 8.37 -11.65
C LYS A 475 5.59 6.95 -11.31
N THR A 476 6.57 6.44 -12.07
CA THR A 476 7.21 5.13 -11.88
C THR A 476 8.69 5.34 -11.65
N ALA A 477 9.13 5.27 -10.40
CA ALA A 477 10.53 5.32 -9.99
C ALA A 477 11.03 3.90 -9.67
N LEU A 478 11.91 3.34 -10.50
CA LEU A 478 12.47 2.00 -10.34
C LEU A 478 13.99 2.05 -10.20
N THR A 479 14.53 1.39 -9.17
CA THR A 479 15.98 1.26 -8.96
C THR A 479 16.35 -0.20 -8.95
N LEU A 480 17.10 -0.65 -9.96
CA LEU A 480 17.68 -1.98 -10.01
C LEU A 480 19.06 -1.97 -9.34
N ARG A 481 19.24 -2.81 -8.31
CA ARG A 481 20.50 -2.92 -7.57
C ARG A 481 21.48 -3.89 -8.24
N THR A 482 22.73 -3.84 -7.79
CA THR A 482 23.75 -4.83 -8.14
C THR A 482 23.31 -6.25 -7.69
N PRO A 483 23.51 -7.29 -8.50
CA PRO A 483 23.07 -8.65 -8.18
C PRO A 483 23.63 -9.20 -6.86
N TYR A 484 22.80 -9.93 -6.11
CA TYR A 484 23.11 -10.41 -4.77
C TYR A 484 24.25 -11.43 -4.74
N LYS A 485 24.14 -12.54 -5.50
CA LYS A 485 25.17 -13.59 -5.56
C LYS A 485 26.34 -13.26 -6.51
N ALA A 486 26.15 -12.31 -7.42
CA ALA A 486 26.96 -12.17 -8.63
C ALA A 486 27.41 -10.72 -8.85
N ARG A 487 27.99 -10.11 -7.81
CA ARG A 487 28.53 -8.74 -7.85
C ARG A 487 29.64 -8.62 -8.89
N ARG A 488 29.67 -7.53 -9.66
CA ARG A 488 30.62 -7.29 -10.77
C ARG A 488 30.55 -8.30 -11.93
N ILE A 489 29.57 -9.21 -11.96
CA ILE A 489 29.33 -10.08 -13.13
C ILE A 489 28.32 -9.39 -14.04
N PRO A 490 28.65 -9.17 -15.34
CA PRO A 490 27.76 -8.53 -16.29
C PRO A 490 26.35 -9.16 -16.32
N MET A 491 25.33 -8.32 -16.36
CA MET A 491 23.95 -8.74 -16.53
C MET A 491 23.68 -8.81 -18.04
N ASN A 492 23.64 -10.03 -18.59
CA ASN A 492 23.55 -10.28 -20.04
C ASN A 492 22.19 -10.88 -20.47
N GLY A 493 21.39 -11.38 -19.54
CA GLY A 493 20.10 -12.04 -19.85
C GLY A 493 18.85 -11.25 -19.43
N LEU A 494 18.97 -9.98 -19.05
CA LEU A 494 17.84 -9.21 -18.53
C LEU A 494 17.07 -8.52 -19.67
N THR A 495 15.79 -8.85 -19.81
CA THR A 495 14.84 -8.14 -20.67
C THR A 495 13.97 -7.23 -19.82
N SER A 496 14.07 -5.93 -20.02
CA SER A 496 13.33 -4.91 -19.29
C SER A 496 12.43 -4.11 -20.22
N THR A 497 11.15 -3.95 -19.86
CA THR A 497 10.15 -3.19 -20.61
C THR A 497 9.42 -2.23 -19.69
N HIS A 498 9.52 -0.92 -19.93
CA HIS A 498 8.86 0.11 -19.13
C HIS A 498 7.91 0.96 -19.99
N LYS A 499 6.60 0.92 -19.75
CA LYS A 499 5.60 1.62 -20.58
C LYS A 499 4.78 2.62 -19.78
N SER A 500 4.72 3.87 -20.24
CA SER A 500 3.85 4.92 -19.69
C SER A 500 2.86 5.45 -20.74
N THR A 501 1.63 5.77 -20.33
CA THR A 501 0.71 6.56 -21.19
C THR A 501 0.78 8.05 -20.86
N SER A 502 0.70 8.42 -19.58
CA SER A 502 0.91 9.81 -19.15
C SER A 502 1.66 9.88 -17.83
N GLY A 503 2.75 10.63 -17.81
CA GLY A 503 3.52 10.90 -16.60
C GLY A 503 4.97 10.42 -16.71
N GLU A 504 5.60 10.17 -15.58
CA GLU A 504 7.05 10.15 -15.46
C GLU A 504 7.59 8.74 -15.23
N ILE A 505 8.53 8.29 -16.06
CA ILE A 505 9.34 7.09 -15.83
C ILE A 505 10.71 7.56 -15.36
N VAL A 506 11.18 7.08 -14.21
CA VAL A 506 12.55 7.28 -13.73
C VAL A 506 13.13 5.90 -13.42
N VAL A 507 14.11 5.44 -14.19
CA VAL A 507 14.69 4.11 -13.99
C VAL A 507 16.20 4.15 -13.86
N THR A 508 16.72 3.55 -12.78
CA THR A 508 18.16 3.45 -12.52
C THR A 508 18.62 1.99 -12.60
N TYR A 509 19.65 1.73 -13.41
CA TYR A 509 20.30 0.42 -13.61
C TYR A 509 21.74 0.41 -13.06
N PRO A 510 22.26 -0.75 -12.59
CA PRO A 510 23.59 -0.85 -12.03
C PRO A 510 24.70 -0.78 -13.09
N GLN A 511 25.95 -0.57 -12.65
CA GLN A 511 27.10 -0.52 -13.56
C GLN A 511 27.33 -1.87 -14.27
N GLU A 512 26.95 -2.97 -13.64
CA GLU A 512 26.99 -4.33 -14.20
C GLU A 512 26.00 -4.58 -15.34
N TRP A 513 25.01 -3.70 -15.58
CA TRP A 513 24.09 -3.89 -16.71
C TRP A 513 24.79 -3.61 -18.04
N THR A 514 24.67 -4.54 -18.99
CA THR A 514 25.25 -4.45 -20.34
C THR A 514 24.28 -5.01 -21.38
N GLY A 515 23.98 -4.24 -22.41
CA GLY A 515 22.90 -4.54 -23.34
C GLY A 515 22.56 -3.41 -24.32
N MET A 516 21.46 -3.59 -25.03
CA MET A 516 20.86 -2.62 -25.93
C MET A 516 19.73 -1.84 -25.23
N ILE A 517 19.59 -0.57 -25.60
CA ILE A 517 18.61 0.38 -25.09
C ILE A 517 17.81 0.90 -26.28
N ASP A 518 16.49 0.85 -26.19
CA ASP A 518 15.56 1.34 -27.21
C ASP A 518 14.45 2.15 -26.52
N GLY A 519 14.35 3.44 -26.86
CA GLY A 519 13.50 4.40 -26.17
C GLY A 519 12.61 5.17 -27.13
N THR A 520 11.30 5.05 -26.97
CA THR A 520 10.31 5.76 -27.80
C THR A 520 9.47 6.76 -27.00
N SER A 521 9.22 7.92 -27.59
CA SER A 521 8.33 8.94 -27.06
C SER A 521 7.52 9.61 -28.17
N MET A 522 6.22 9.78 -27.95
CA MET A 522 5.39 10.56 -28.87
C MET A 522 5.56 12.07 -28.62
N ASN A 523 5.22 12.55 -27.43
CA ASN A 523 5.25 13.99 -27.07
C ASN A 523 6.05 14.29 -25.78
N GLY A 524 6.68 13.28 -25.19
CA GLY A 524 7.46 13.35 -23.96
C GLY A 524 8.94 13.64 -24.16
N GLU A 525 9.59 14.12 -23.10
CA GLU A 525 11.03 14.27 -23.02
C GLU A 525 11.69 12.92 -22.68
N LEU A 526 12.80 12.61 -23.35
CA LEU A 526 13.64 11.45 -23.06
C LEU A 526 15.00 11.96 -22.61
N HIS A 527 15.43 11.57 -21.42
CA HIS A 527 16.76 11.86 -20.89
C HIS A 527 17.46 10.53 -20.57
N LEU A 528 18.60 10.29 -21.23
CA LEU A 528 19.42 9.10 -21.05
C LEU A 528 20.82 9.51 -20.61
N GLN A 529 21.23 9.09 -19.42
CA GLN A 529 22.56 9.35 -18.88
C GLN A 529 23.23 8.08 -18.34
N GLY A 530 24.55 8.00 -18.51
CA GLY A 530 25.31 6.87 -17.98
C GLY A 530 26.75 6.78 -18.44
N LYS A 531 27.54 6.04 -17.66
CA LYS A 531 28.93 5.73 -18.00
C LYS A 531 29.01 4.52 -18.94
N ASP A 532 29.94 4.58 -19.89
CA ASP A 532 30.22 3.52 -20.87
C ASP A 532 29.04 3.26 -21.82
N LEU A 533 28.18 4.27 -22.02
CA LEU A 533 27.09 4.27 -23.00
C LEU A 533 27.58 4.80 -24.36
N GLU A 534 27.22 4.09 -25.42
CA GLU A 534 27.42 4.47 -26.82
C GLU A 534 26.05 4.80 -27.43
N LEU A 535 25.83 6.06 -27.83
CA LEU A 535 24.64 6.46 -28.58
C LEU A 535 24.78 5.95 -30.02
N LEU A 536 23.79 5.20 -30.48
CA LEU A 536 23.76 4.64 -31.84
C LEU A 536 22.91 5.49 -32.77
N LYS A 537 21.78 6.00 -32.27
CA LYS A 537 20.81 6.78 -33.05
C LYS A 537 19.95 7.64 -32.13
N GLU A 538 19.69 8.86 -32.57
CA GLU A 538 18.81 9.83 -31.92
C GLU A 538 17.94 10.47 -32.99
N ASN A 539 16.70 10.80 -32.65
CA ASN A 539 15.77 11.47 -33.54
C ASN A 539 14.81 12.35 -32.74
N ASP A 540 14.95 13.67 -32.90
CA ASP A 540 14.15 14.69 -32.22
C ASP A 540 12.99 15.22 -33.07
N THR A 541 12.57 14.48 -34.11
CA THR A 541 11.45 14.94 -34.94
C THR A 541 10.14 14.90 -34.15
N PRO A 542 9.38 16.02 -34.06
CA PRO A 542 8.11 16.10 -33.36
C PRO A 542 7.17 14.92 -33.63
N GLY A 543 6.71 14.25 -32.56
CA GLY A 543 5.84 13.08 -32.66
C GLY A 543 6.57 11.75 -32.92
N LYS A 544 7.91 11.74 -32.92
CA LYS A 544 8.77 10.58 -33.22
C LYS A 544 10.06 10.55 -32.38
N ASN A 545 10.04 11.12 -31.18
CA ASN A 545 11.21 11.17 -30.31
C ASN A 545 11.71 9.73 -30.05
N HIS A 546 12.96 9.46 -30.40
CA HIS A 546 13.50 8.10 -30.44
C HIS A 546 14.99 8.08 -30.13
N VAL A 547 15.41 7.19 -29.24
CA VAL A 547 16.82 7.02 -28.83
C VAL A 547 17.22 5.55 -28.79
N GLU A 548 18.33 5.21 -29.45
CA GLU A 548 18.97 3.89 -29.39
C GLU A 548 20.39 4.05 -28.85
N ALA A 549 20.71 3.29 -27.82
CA ALA A 549 22.02 3.28 -27.22
C ALA A 549 22.45 1.86 -26.83
N LYS A 550 23.74 1.68 -26.59
CA LYS A 550 24.35 0.38 -26.28
C LYS A 550 25.33 0.53 -25.13
N LYS A 551 25.45 -0.53 -24.31
CA LYS A 551 26.43 -0.61 -23.22
C LYS A 551 27.17 -1.95 -23.24
N GLY A 552 28.42 -1.93 -23.70
CA GLY A 552 29.23 -3.14 -23.85
C GLY A 552 28.59 -4.16 -24.81
N ASN A 553 29.00 -5.42 -24.73
CA ASN A 553 28.55 -6.49 -25.64
C ASN A 553 27.63 -7.52 -24.95
N GLY A 554 26.86 -7.09 -23.94
CA GLY A 554 25.86 -7.95 -23.30
C GLY A 554 24.60 -8.11 -24.15
N ALA A 555 23.83 -9.17 -23.88
CA ALA A 555 22.60 -9.49 -24.61
C ALA A 555 21.30 -9.02 -23.90
N SER A 556 21.43 -8.20 -22.85
CA SER A 556 20.27 -7.62 -22.18
C SER A 556 19.58 -6.59 -23.08
N SER A 557 18.28 -6.37 -22.88
CA SER A 557 17.49 -5.39 -23.63
C SER A 557 16.72 -4.51 -22.65
N LEU A 558 16.78 -3.20 -22.84
CA LEU A 558 16.00 -2.21 -22.10
C LEU A 558 15.14 -1.43 -23.09
N THR A 559 13.83 -1.69 -23.09
CA THR A 559 12.86 -0.96 -23.91
C THR A 559 12.03 -0.04 -23.01
N PHE A 560 11.87 1.22 -23.40
CA PHE A 560 10.93 2.13 -22.73
C PHE A 560 10.08 2.90 -23.73
N ASP A 561 8.77 2.95 -23.48
CA ASP A 561 7.79 3.62 -24.34
C ASP A 561 6.98 4.63 -23.51
N THR A 562 6.90 5.88 -23.96
CA THR A 562 5.97 6.87 -23.39
C THR A 562 5.13 7.57 -24.45
N VAL A 563 3.85 7.80 -24.15
CA VAL A 563 2.99 8.64 -25.00
C VAL A 563 3.10 10.12 -24.59
N SER A 564 3.25 10.41 -23.29
CA SER A 564 3.38 11.77 -22.76
C SER A 564 4.02 11.80 -21.36
N GLY A 565 4.80 12.84 -21.07
CA GLY A 565 5.57 12.99 -19.84
C GLY A 565 7.05 12.64 -20.01
N GLY A 566 7.84 12.73 -18.93
CA GLY A 566 9.29 12.51 -19.00
C GLY A 566 9.71 11.05 -18.82
N CYS A 567 10.80 10.65 -19.46
CA CYS A 567 11.52 9.41 -19.15
C CYS A 567 12.98 9.74 -18.82
N GLU A 568 13.39 9.48 -17.59
CA GLU A 568 14.77 9.62 -17.11
C GLU A 568 15.37 8.21 -16.92
N ILE A 569 16.39 7.88 -17.70
CA ILE A 569 17.04 6.56 -17.69
C ILE A 569 18.50 6.71 -17.31
N ASN A 570 18.86 6.12 -16.17
CA ASN A 570 20.14 6.31 -15.50
C ASN A 570 20.88 4.98 -15.45
N ILE A 571 22.05 4.87 -16.08
CA ILE A 571 22.76 3.57 -16.21
C ILE A 571 24.18 3.66 -15.64
N GLY A 572 24.42 2.91 -14.56
CA GLY A 572 25.71 2.83 -13.90
C GLY A 572 25.95 4.00 -12.96
N LYS A 573 27.19 4.52 -12.96
CA LYS A 573 27.54 5.71 -12.19
C LYS A 573 27.18 6.97 -12.96
N LEU A 574 26.38 7.83 -12.33
CA LEU A 574 26.21 9.23 -12.72
C LEU A 574 27.47 10.04 -12.33
N LYS A 575 27.63 11.23 -12.90
CA LYS A 575 28.77 12.12 -12.67
C LYS A 575 28.70 12.84 -11.31
#